data_AF-I1L7X0-F1
#
_entry.id   AF-I1L7X0-F1
#
_cell.length_a   1.000
_cell.length_b   1.000
_cell.length_c   1.000
_cell.angle_alpha   90.00
_cell.angle_beta   90.00
_cell.angle_gamma   90.00
#
_symmetry.space_group_name_H-M   'P 1'
#
loop_
_entity.id
_entity.type
_entity.pdbx_description
1 polymer ?
#
loop_
_entity_poly.entity_id
_entity_poly.type
_entity_poly.pdbx_seq_one_letter_code
_entity_poly.pdbx_strand_id
1 'polypeptide(L)'
;MGDNIGKVLDREGFKYNFTASASGTSAQDGVIKEQDRLLPIANVGRIMKQILPPNAKISKEAKETMQESVSEFISFVTGEASDKCHKEKRKTVNGDDICWALATLGFDDYSEPLKRYLYKYREMEGERANQNKGSNGYENNIANI
;
A
#
# COMPACT_ATOMS: atom_id res chain seq x y z
N MET A 1 9.90 -7.42 39.35
CA MET A 1 8.80 -8.12 38.68
C MET A 1 7.72 -7.09 38.40
N GLY A 2 7.54 -6.72 37.13
CA GLY A 2 6.53 -5.74 36.71
C GLY A 2 7.00 -4.74 35.65
N ASP A 3 7.58 -5.18 34.54
CA ASP A 3 7.79 -4.33 33.37
C ASP A 3 6.56 -4.45 32.46
N ASN A 4 5.54 -3.60 32.67
CA ASN A 4 4.37 -3.53 31.81
C ASN A 4 4.45 -2.33 30.87
N ILE A 5 4.81 -2.64 29.62
CA ILE A 5 4.07 -2.27 28.40
C ILE A 5 3.22 -1.00 28.51
N GLY A 6 3.78 0.08 27.95
CA GLY A 6 3.11 1.35 27.73
C GLY A 6 3.86 2.18 26.68
N LYS A 7 4.34 1.55 25.59
CA LYS A 7 4.83 2.30 24.43
C LYS A 7 3.67 2.44 23.44
N VAL A 8 2.82 3.44 23.69
CA VAL A 8 2.02 4.06 22.63
C VAL A 8 3.03 4.82 21.77
N LEU A 9 3.45 4.20 20.67
CA LEU A 9 4.25 4.87 19.65
C LEU A 9 3.30 5.76 18.86
N ASP A 10 3.35 7.05 19.16
CA ASP A 10 2.71 8.10 18.37
C ASP A 10 3.21 8.00 16.92
N ARG A 11 2.35 7.43 16.07
CA ARG A 11 2.57 7.37 14.63
C ARG A 11 2.29 8.77 14.09
N GLU A 12 3.32 9.61 14.09
CA GLU A 12 3.29 10.90 13.39
C GLU A 12 2.86 10.65 11.94
N GLY A 13 1.67 11.17 11.61
CA GLY A 13 1.11 11.10 10.27
C GLY A 13 2.01 11.89 9.32
N PHE A 14 2.70 11.17 8.44
CA PHE A 14 3.33 11.75 7.25
C PHE A 14 2.22 12.36 6.38
N LYS A 15 2.08 13.68 6.45
CA LYS A 15 1.16 14.48 5.63
C LYS A 15 1.71 14.51 4.20
N TYR A 16 1.32 13.52 3.39
CA TYR A 16 1.46 13.63 1.94
C TYR A 16 0.46 14.69 1.45
N ASN A 17 0.97 15.85 1.07
CA ASN A 17 0.17 16.90 0.44
C ASN A 17 -0.24 16.46 -0.97
N PHE A 18 -1.37 15.76 -1.07
CA PHE A 18 -2.09 15.58 -2.33
C PHE A 18 -3.00 16.79 -2.54
N THR A 19 -2.45 17.89 -3.06
CA THR A 19 -3.26 19.05 -3.46
C THR A 19 -4.00 18.71 -4.74
N ALA A 20 -5.28 18.39 -4.61
CA ALA A 20 -6.20 18.23 -5.73
C ALA A 20 -6.20 19.51 -6.58
N SER A 21 -5.91 19.34 -7.86
CA SER A 21 -5.85 20.37 -8.89
C SER A 21 -7.22 21.03 -9.10
N ALA A 22 -7.35 22.24 -8.56
CA ALA A 22 -8.23 23.26 -9.10
C ALA A 22 -7.43 24.05 -10.16
N SER A 23 -8.08 24.32 -11.29
CA SER A 23 -7.58 25.03 -12.45
C SER A 23 -6.68 26.22 -12.11
N GLY A 24 -5.41 26.14 -12.50
CA GLY A 24 -4.44 27.21 -12.35
C GLY A 24 -3.10 26.79 -12.93
N THR A 25 -2.78 27.30 -14.12
CA THR A 25 -1.48 27.24 -14.76
C THR A 25 -0.38 27.69 -13.80
N SER A 26 0.32 26.74 -13.22
CA SER A 26 1.68 26.89 -12.72
C SER A 26 2.25 25.49 -12.68
N ALA A 27 3.00 25.16 -13.73
CA ALA A 27 4.00 24.11 -13.69
C ALA A 27 5.04 24.48 -12.62
N GLN A 28 4.66 24.41 -11.35
CA GLN A 28 5.62 24.07 -10.32
C GLN A 28 5.85 22.58 -10.54
N ASP A 29 6.76 22.32 -11.47
CA ASP A 29 7.64 21.16 -11.45
C ASP A 29 8.46 21.31 -10.15
N GLY A 30 7.76 21.21 -9.02
CA GLY A 30 8.38 21.10 -7.72
C GLY A 30 9.13 19.81 -7.86
N VAL A 31 10.43 19.93 -8.09
CA VAL A 31 11.35 18.81 -8.28
C VAL A 31 11.19 17.95 -7.03
N ILE A 32 10.26 16.98 -7.10
CA ILE A 32 10.08 15.98 -6.06
C ILE A 32 11.44 15.33 -6.04
N LYS A 33 12.14 15.48 -4.90
CA LYS A 33 13.49 14.95 -4.80
C LYS A 33 13.40 13.47 -5.12
N GLU A 34 14.34 12.97 -5.91
CA GLU A 34 14.39 11.56 -6.29
C GLU A 34 14.25 10.65 -5.05
N GLN A 35 14.90 11.05 -3.96
CA GLN A 35 14.82 10.35 -2.68
C GLN A 35 13.41 10.25 -2.09
N ASP A 36 12.51 11.20 -2.36
CA ASP A 36 11.11 11.19 -1.89
C ASP A 36 10.25 10.20 -2.69
N ARG A 37 10.69 9.80 -3.89
CA ARG A 37 10.02 8.79 -4.73
C ARG A 37 10.43 7.36 -4.38
N LEU A 38 11.63 7.19 -3.83
CA LEU A 38 12.20 5.89 -3.51
C LEU A 38 11.69 5.37 -2.16
N LEU A 39 11.48 4.05 -2.06
CA LEU A 39 11.22 3.41 -0.78
C LEU A 39 12.44 3.53 0.15
N PRO A 40 12.28 3.65 1.49
CA PRO A 40 13.42 3.76 2.40
C PRO A 40 14.41 2.60 2.24
N ILE A 41 15.69 2.93 1.97
CA ILE A 41 16.76 1.95 1.68
C ILE A 41 16.93 0.89 2.79
N ALA A 42 16.66 1.28 4.05
CA ALA A 42 16.70 0.37 5.19
C ALA A 42 15.62 -0.71 5.13
N ASN A 43 14.40 -0.35 4.69
CA ASN A 43 13.30 -1.29 4.54
C ASN A 43 13.56 -2.25 3.38
N VAL A 44 14.07 -1.74 2.26
CA VAL A 44 14.52 -2.56 1.11
C VAL A 44 15.57 -3.57 1.57
N GLY A 45 16.63 -3.09 2.24
CA GLY A 45 17.69 -3.96 2.75
C GLY A 45 17.20 -5.01 3.76
N ARG A 46 16.22 -4.67 4.61
CA ARG A 46 15.61 -5.61 5.56
C ARG A 46 14.85 -6.73 4.84
N ILE A 47 14.05 -6.41 3.84
CA ILE A 47 13.29 -7.39 3.05
C ILE A 47 14.24 -8.30 2.28
N MET A 48 15.23 -7.72 1.58
CA MET A 48 16.26 -8.51 0.87
C MET A 48 16.94 -9.51 1.81
N LYS A 49 17.20 -9.13 3.06
CA LYS A 49 17.87 -9.98 4.05
C LYS A 49 17.01 -11.16 4.53
N GLN A 50 15.67 -11.06 4.48
CA GLN A 50 14.76 -12.10 4.96
C GLN A 50 14.83 -13.39 4.13
N ILE A 51 15.18 -13.28 2.85
CA ILE A 51 15.28 -14.44 1.94
C ILE A 51 16.71 -14.98 1.82
N LEU A 52 17.68 -14.37 2.52
CA LEU A 52 19.09 -14.76 2.47
C LEU A 52 19.53 -15.47 3.76
N PRO A 53 20.60 -16.29 3.71
CA PRO A 53 21.19 -16.89 4.91
C PRO A 53 21.59 -15.84 5.97
N PRO A 54 21.59 -16.20 7.28
CA PRO A 54 21.86 -15.27 8.38
C PRO A 54 23.17 -14.49 8.23
N ASN A 55 24.23 -15.14 7.74
CA ASN A 55 25.56 -14.54 7.60
C ASN A 55 25.81 -13.88 6.23
N ALA A 56 24.85 -13.91 5.31
CA ALA A 56 24.99 -13.29 3.99
C ALA A 56 25.20 -11.76 4.10
N LYS A 57 26.02 -11.18 3.24
CA LYS A 57 26.21 -9.72 3.17
C LYS A 57 25.55 -9.19 1.89
N ILE A 58 24.98 -8.00 1.98
CA ILE A 58 24.41 -7.28 0.83
C ILE A 58 25.21 -5.99 0.71
N SER A 59 25.80 -5.74 -0.47
CA SER A 59 26.54 -4.51 -0.73
C SER A 59 25.62 -3.29 -0.72
N LYS A 60 26.20 -2.10 -0.66
CA LYS A 60 25.43 -0.86 -0.71
C LYS A 60 24.77 -0.71 -2.09
N GLU A 61 25.52 -0.97 -3.13
CA GLU A 61 25.14 -0.86 -4.54
C GLU A 61 23.97 -1.80 -4.85
N ALA A 62 23.98 -3.04 -4.33
CA ALA A 62 22.88 -3.98 -4.52
C ALA A 62 21.57 -3.50 -3.87
N LYS A 63 21.64 -2.78 -2.74
CA LYS A 63 20.44 -2.20 -2.11
C LYS A 63 19.92 -1.02 -2.92
N GLU A 64 20.80 -0.17 -3.44
CA GLU A 64 20.44 0.99 -4.28
C GLU A 64 19.79 0.52 -5.59
N THR A 65 20.39 -0.46 -6.28
CA THR A 65 19.80 -1.07 -7.48
C THR A 65 18.42 -1.67 -7.20
N MET A 66 18.26 -2.38 -6.08
CA MET A 66 16.94 -2.93 -5.71
C MET A 66 15.93 -1.84 -5.33
N GLN A 67 16.37 -0.75 -4.70
CA GLN A 67 15.53 0.38 -4.34
C GLN A 67 14.97 1.09 -5.59
N GLU A 68 15.79 1.28 -6.61
CA GLU A 68 15.37 1.80 -7.91
C GLU A 68 14.42 0.81 -8.60
N SER A 69 14.83 -0.47 -8.67
CA SER A 69 14.06 -1.52 -9.36
C SER A 69 12.67 -1.72 -8.77
N VAL A 70 12.52 -1.69 -7.44
CA VAL A 70 11.21 -1.83 -6.79
C VAL A 70 10.33 -0.58 -7.01
N SER A 71 10.92 0.59 -7.08
CA SER A 71 10.19 1.85 -7.32
C SER A 71 9.68 1.92 -8.76
N GLU A 72 10.51 1.49 -9.71
CA GLU A 72 10.10 1.30 -11.10
C GLU A 72 9.03 0.22 -11.22
N PHE A 73 9.18 -0.92 -10.54
CA PHE A 73 8.16 -1.98 -10.55
C PHE A 73 6.78 -1.50 -10.08
N ILE A 74 6.72 -0.71 -8.99
CA ILE A 74 5.47 -0.10 -8.53
C ILE A 74 4.88 0.82 -9.59
N SER A 75 5.72 1.65 -10.21
CA SER A 75 5.31 2.60 -11.25
C SER A 75 4.81 1.88 -12.50
N PHE A 76 5.49 0.80 -12.91
CA PHE A 76 5.14 -0.03 -14.05
C PHE A 76 3.77 -0.72 -13.86
N VAL A 77 3.57 -1.41 -12.74
CA VAL A 77 2.31 -2.11 -12.45
C VAL A 77 1.16 -1.12 -12.26
N THR A 78 1.41 0.00 -11.55
CA THR A 78 0.37 1.02 -11.32
C THR A 78 0.01 1.75 -12.60
N GLY A 79 0.98 1.98 -13.50
CA GLY A 79 0.75 2.54 -14.83
C GLY A 79 -0.21 1.68 -15.65
N GLU A 80 0.06 0.38 -15.77
CA GLU A 80 -0.80 -0.56 -16.50
C GLU A 80 -2.22 -0.65 -15.88
N ALA A 81 -2.31 -0.70 -14.55
CA ALA A 81 -3.59 -0.70 -13.83
C ALA A 81 -4.38 0.60 -14.05
N SER A 82 -3.68 1.75 -14.05
CA SER A 82 -4.26 3.07 -14.33
C SER A 82 -4.81 3.16 -15.74
N ASP A 83 -4.07 2.65 -16.73
CA ASP A 83 -4.49 2.65 -18.13
C ASP A 83 -5.77 1.84 -18.33
N LYS A 84 -5.88 0.66 -17.72
CA LYS A 84 -7.12 -0.11 -17.72
C LYS A 84 -8.26 0.65 -17.05
N CYS A 85 -8.03 1.18 -15.84
CA CYS A 85 -9.02 1.96 -15.11
C CYS A 85 -9.55 3.13 -15.96
N HIS A 86 -8.66 3.84 -16.64
CA HIS A 86 -9.01 4.94 -17.53
C HIS A 86 -9.80 4.49 -18.76
N LYS A 87 -9.39 3.39 -19.42
CA LYS A 87 -10.12 2.78 -20.55
C LYS A 87 -11.55 2.39 -20.15
N GLU A 88 -11.75 1.96 -18.91
CA GLU A 88 -13.07 1.65 -18.33
C GLU A 88 -13.83 2.88 -17.80
N LYS A 89 -13.35 4.11 -18.09
CA LYS A 89 -13.93 5.39 -17.67
C LYS A 89 -14.05 5.55 -16.14
N ARG A 90 -13.23 4.82 -15.39
CA ARG A 90 -13.12 4.96 -13.94
C ARG A 90 -12.00 5.95 -13.58
N LYS A 91 -12.18 6.65 -12.47
CA LYS A 91 -11.20 7.63 -11.93
C LYS A 91 -10.37 7.07 -10.77
N THR A 92 -10.69 5.88 -10.29
CA THR A 92 -10.09 5.29 -9.09
C THR A 92 -9.67 3.87 -9.41
N VAL A 93 -8.37 3.64 -9.34
CA VAL A 93 -7.75 2.31 -9.43
C VAL A 93 -8.13 1.52 -8.18
N ASN A 94 -8.49 0.26 -8.36
CA ASN A 94 -8.86 -0.64 -7.26
C ASN A 94 -7.97 -1.89 -7.22
N GLY A 95 -8.21 -2.78 -6.26
CA GLY A 95 -7.43 -4.01 -6.11
C GLY A 95 -7.54 -4.99 -7.28
N ASP A 96 -8.68 -5.03 -7.97
CA ASP A 96 -8.86 -5.92 -9.13
C ASP A 96 -8.05 -5.43 -10.34
N ASP A 97 -7.87 -4.11 -10.48
CA ASP A 97 -7.00 -3.51 -11.50
C ASP A 97 -5.54 -3.92 -11.30
N ILE A 98 -5.06 -3.90 -10.06
CA ILE A 98 -3.70 -4.32 -9.70
C ILE A 98 -3.51 -5.81 -10.00
N CYS A 99 -4.46 -6.66 -9.60
CA CYS A 99 -4.38 -8.10 -9.87
C CYS A 99 -4.40 -8.40 -11.37
N TRP A 100 -5.19 -7.65 -12.14
CA TRP A 100 -5.22 -7.76 -13.60
C TRP A 100 -3.91 -7.29 -14.23
N ALA A 101 -3.37 -6.15 -13.81
CA ALA A 101 -2.12 -5.61 -14.36
C ALA A 101 -0.97 -6.59 -14.14
N LEU A 102 -0.86 -7.20 -12.95
CA LEU A 102 0.15 -8.22 -12.69
C LEU A 102 0.05 -9.42 -13.65
N ALA A 103 -1.15 -9.93 -13.89
CA ALA A 103 -1.34 -11.02 -14.86
C ALA A 103 -0.97 -10.58 -16.29
N THR A 104 -1.46 -9.43 -16.74
CA THR A 104 -1.16 -8.88 -18.08
C THR A 104 0.33 -8.65 -18.31
N LEU A 105 1.07 -8.24 -17.28
CA LEU A 105 2.51 -7.98 -17.34
C LEU A 105 3.38 -9.25 -17.19
N GLY A 106 2.76 -10.44 -17.08
CA GLY A 106 3.48 -11.71 -16.96
C GLY A 106 3.91 -12.09 -15.54
N PHE A 107 3.30 -11.46 -14.52
CA PHE A 107 3.48 -11.77 -13.10
C PHE A 107 2.29 -12.61 -12.56
N ASP A 108 1.80 -13.57 -13.35
CA ASP A 108 0.62 -14.39 -13.02
C ASP A 108 0.76 -15.11 -11.67
N ASP A 109 1.97 -15.58 -11.35
CA ASP A 109 2.32 -16.23 -10.08
C ASP A 109 2.06 -15.33 -8.85
N TYR A 110 2.08 -14.02 -9.03
CA TYR A 110 1.72 -13.04 -7.99
C TYR A 110 0.22 -12.72 -7.99
N SER A 111 -0.41 -12.73 -9.17
CA SER A 111 -1.81 -12.33 -9.33
C SER A 111 -2.77 -13.25 -8.56
N GLU A 112 -2.55 -14.57 -8.58
CA GLU A 112 -3.44 -15.55 -7.96
C GLU A 112 -3.42 -15.50 -6.43
N PRO A 113 -2.26 -15.49 -5.75
CA PRO A 113 -2.19 -15.25 -4.31
C PRO A 113 -2.81 -13.92 -3.90
N LEU A 114 -2.60 -12.85 -4.68
CA LEU A 114 -3.14 -11.52 -4.38
C LEU A 114 -4.65 -11.46 -4.51
N LYS A 115 -5.26 -12.11 -5.50
CA LYS A 115 -6.73 -12.23 -5.61
C LYS A 115 -7.33 -12.90 -4.38
N ARG A 116 -6.71 -13.98 -3.88
CA ARG A 116 -7.17 -14.65 -2.65
C ARG A 116 -7.05 -13.75 -1.43
N TYR A 117 -5.97 -12.99 -1.32
CA TYR A 117 -5.79 -12.02 -0.24
C TYR A 117 -6.84 -10.89 -0.33
N LEU A 118 -7.09 -10.36 -1.52
CA LEU A 118 -8.09 -9.32 -1.77
C LEU A 118 -9.50 -9.79 -1.41
N TYR A 119 -9.84 -11.04 -1.74
CA TYR A 119 -11.12 -11.64 -1.35
C TYR A 119 -11.28 -11.68 0.17
N LYS A 120 -10.29 -12.22 0.90
CA LYS A 120 -10.32 -12.29 2.37
C LYS A 120 -10.36 -10.91 3.03
N TYR A 121 -9.65 -9.93 2.47
CA TYR A 121 -9.70 -8.56 2.95
C TYR A 121 -11.11 -7.97 2.84
N ARG A 122 -11.80 -8.20 1.72
CA ARG A 122 -13.19 -7.74 1.51
C ARG A 122 -14.17 -8.42 2.45
N GLU A 123 -13.98 -9.71 2.73
CA GLU A 123 -14.78 -10.46 3.71
C GLU A 123 -14.64 -9.86 5.11
N MET A 124 -13.41 -9.66 5.56
CA MET A 124 -13.10 -9.07 6.88
C MET A 124 -13.64 -7.64 7.03
N GLU A 125 -13.51 -6.81 5.99
CA GLU A 125 -14.08 -5.45 6.02
C GLU A 125 -15.62 -5.46 6.06
N GLY A 126 -16.26 -6.43 5.39
CA GLY A 126 -17.70 -6.64 5.47
C GLY A 126 -18.17 -7.05 6.87
N GLU A 127 -17.45 -7.97 7.51
CA GLU A 127 -17.71 -8.39 8.90
C GLU A 127 -17.56 -7.22 9.88
N ARG A 128 -16.49 -6.43 9.74
CA ARG A 128 -16.26 -5.24 10.58
C ARG A 128 -17.38 -4.20 10.43
N ALA A 129 -17.87 -4.01 9.21
CA ALA A 129 -19.03 -3.14 8.97
C ALA A 129 -20.32 -3.68 9.62
N ASN A 130 -20.51 -5.00 9.68
CA ASN A 130 -21.66 -5.62 10.33
C ASN A 130 -21.57 -5.58 11.87
N GLN A 131 -20.39 -5.77 12.46
CA GLN A 131 -20.19 -5.67 13.91
C GLN A 131 -20.51 -4.27 14.42
N ASN A 132 -20.05 -3.22 13.74
CA ASN A 132 -20.36 -1.84 14.12
C ASN A 132 -21.87 -1.53 14.09
N LYS A 133 -22.65 -2.20 13.22
CA LYS A 133 -24.12 -2.06 13.22
C LYS A 133 -24.77 -2.82 14.37
N GLY A 134 -24.24 -4.00 14.70
CA GLY A 134 -24.66 -4.75 15.89
C GLY A 134 -24.50 -3.91 17.16
N SER A 135 -23.40 -3.15 17.25
CA SER A 135 -23.11 -2.29 18.39
C SER A 135 -24.08 -1.17 18.66
N ASN A 136 -24.45 -0.48 17.59
CA ASN A 136 -25.47 0.54 17.71
C ASN A 136 -26.86 -0.09 17.97
N GLY A 137 -27.06 -1.37 17.65
CA GLY A 137 -28.31 -2.09 17.91
C GLY A 137 -28.58 -2.37 19.39
N TYR A 138 -27.57 -2.77 20.17
CA TYR A 138 -27.76 -3.05 21.60
C TYR A 138 -27.81 -1.79 22.47
N GLU A 139 -27.08 -0.73 22.13
CA GLU A 139 -27.21 0.56 22.84
C GLU A 139 -28.64 1.13 22.73
N ASN A 140 -29.28 0.97 21.57
CA ASN A 140 -30.67 1.42 21.38
C ASN A 140 -31.71 0.61 22.18
N ASN A 141 -31.41 -0.62 22.59
CA ASN A 141 -32.34 -1.42 23.41
C ASN A 141 -32.17 -1.17 24.92
N ILE A 142 -30.97 -0.79 25.38
CA ILE A 142 -30.75 -0.41 26.78
C ILE A 142 -31.33 0.99 27.06
N ALA A 143 -31.29 1.90 26.09
CA ALA A 143 -31.83 3.25 26.26
C ALA A 143 -33.38 3.33 26.27
N ASN A 144 -34.09 2.22 26.00
CA ASN A 144 -35.55 2.16 25.92
C ASN A 144 -36.22 1.39 27.07
N ILE A 145 -35.49 1.10 28.15
CA ILE A 145 -36.03 0.57 29.42
C ILE A 145 -35.75 1.60 30.51
#